data_AF-A0A816AEX9-F1
#
_entry.id   AF-A0A816AEX9-F1
#
_cell.length_a   1.000
_cell.length_b   1.000
_cell.length_c   1.000
_cell.angle_alpha   90.00
_cell.angle_beta   90.00
_cell.angle_gamma   90.00
#
_symmetry.space_group_name_H-M   'P 1'
#
loop_
_entity.id
_entity.type
_entity.pdbx_description
1 polymer ?
#
loop_
_entity_poly.entity_id
_entity_poly.type
_entity_poly.pdbx_seq_one_letter_code
_entity_poly.pdbx_strand_id
1 'polypeptide(L)'
;MSTEPVTKIFKQELINVQVAAPQQITTTPMFKKIKTSLYNACNKSYPPTPKSLNDAKIEGIWRQTLNGDPFLLIEQKQQPVFGTLSSLQQLCSSDHLFMDGTFSSCPSPFYQLYTIHS
;
A
#
# COMPACT_ATOMS: atom_id res chain seq x y z
N MET A 1 -2.88 -20.62 6.66
CA MET A 1 -2.89 -19.89 5.37
C MET A 1 -1.93 -20.58 4.42
N SER A 2 -2.32 -20.81 3.17
CA SER A 2 -1.44 -21.43 2.17
C SER A 2 -0.20 -20.57 1.91
N THR A 3 0.99 -21.17 1.84
CA THR A 3 2.28 -20.49 1.59
C THR A 3 2.63 -20.42 0.10
N GLU A 4 1.80 -20.99 -0.76
CA GLU A 4 2.09 -21.06 -2.19
C GLU A 4 1.79 -19.73 -2.91
N PRO A 5 2.51 -19.41 -4.00
CA PRO A 5 2.22 -18.23 -4.80
C PRO A 5 0.78 -18.24 -5.31
N VAL A 6 0.10 -17.08 -5.23
CA VAL A 6 -1.30 -16.91 -5.68
C VAL A 6 -1.52 -17.37 -7.13
N THR A 7 -0.52 -17.23 -7.98
CA THR A 7 -0.55 -17.70 -9.37
C THR A 7 -0.62 -19.23 -9.49
N LYS A 8 0.05 -19.94 -8.57
CA LYS A 8 0.06 -21.41 -8.53
C LYS A 8 -1.28 -21.92 -8.00
N ILE A 9 -1.81 -21.30 -6.95
CA ILE A 9 -3.16 -21.57 -6.42
C ILE A 9 -4.20 -21.37 -7.52
N PHE A 10 -4.18 -20.23 -8.22
CA PHE A 10 -5.12 -19.95 -9.30
C PHE A 10 -5.07 -20.99 -10.44
N LYS A 11 -3.87 -21.43 -10.83
CA LYS A 11 -3.71 -22.48 -11.86
C LYS A 11 -4.26 -23.82 -11.38
N GLN A 12 -4.04 -24.17 -10.11
CA GLN A 12 -4.55 -25.41 -9.53
C GLN A 12 -6.09 -25.40 -9.50
N GLU A 13 -6.68 -24.28 -9.11
CA GLU A 13 -8.14 -24.14 -9.13
C GLU A 13 -8.72 -24.19 -10.55
N LEU A 14 -8.02 -23.65 -11.55
CA LEU A 14 -8.43 -23.81 -12.94
C LEU A 14 -8.42 -25.28 -13.39
N ILE A 15 -7.44 -26.07 -12.96
CA ILE A 15 -7.40 -27.51 -13.24
C ILE A 15 -8.58 -28.21 -12.56
N ASN A 16 -8.89 -27.86 -11.31
CA ASN A 16 -10.02 -28.43 -10.59
C ASN A 16 -11.36 -28.09 -11.28
N VAL A 17 -11.54 -26.84 -11.73
CA VAL A 17 -12.71 -26.40 -12.49
C VAL A 17 -12.78 -27.08 -13.86
N GLN A 18 -11.63 -27.37 -14.49
CA GLN A 18 -11.59 -28.11 -15.75
C GLN A 18 -12.15 -29.52 -15.62
N VAL A 19 -11.83 -30.20 -14.52
CA VAL A 19 -12.29 -31.56 -14.22
C VAL A 19 -13.78 -31.57 -13.85
N ALA A 20 -14.25 -30.56 -13.12
CA ALA A 20 -15.64 -30.51 -12.62
C ALA A 20 -16.65 -29.91 -13.62
N ALA A 21 -16.27 -28.91 -14.41
CA ALA A 21 -17.16 -28.18 -15.31
C ALA A 21 -16.40 -27.64 -16.55
N PRO A 22 -16.14 -28.48 -17.57
CA PRO A 22 -15.28 -28.14 -18.72
C PRO A 22 -15.74 -26.90 -19.50
N GLN A 23 -17.04 -26.63 -19.52
CA GLN A 23 -17.65 -25.50 -20.25
C GLN A 23 -17.34 -24.12 -19.61
N GLN A 24 -16.96 -24.06 -18.34
CA GLN A 24 -16.70 -22.80 -17.61
C GLN A 24 -15.29 -22.23 -17.80
N ILE A 25 -14.40 -23.00 -18.40
CA ILE A 25 -12.99 -22.62 -18.58
C ILE A 25 -12.88 -21.57 -19.68
N THR A 26 -13.65 -21.76 -20.75
CA THR A 26 -13.69 -20.85 -21.91
C THR A 26 -14.18 -19.46 -21.53
N THR A 27 -14.98 -19.35 -20.46
CA THR A 27 -15.52 -18.07 -19.96
C THR A 27 -14.64 -17.45 -18.87
N THR A 28 -13.70 -18.21 -18.29
CA THR A 28 -12.87 -17.71 -17.19
C THR A 28 -11.74 -16.81 -17.72
N PRO A 29 -11.64 -15.54 -17.30
CA PRO A 29 -10.61 -14.64 -17.78
C PRO A 29 -9.22 -15.07 -17.29
N MET A 30 -8.20 -14.78 -18.10
CA MET A 30 -6.79 -15.03 -17.74
C MET A 30 -6.44 -14.32 -16.42
N PHE A 31 -5.62 -14.94 -15.58
CA PHE A 31 -5.16 -14.37 -14.31
C PHE A 31 -4.67 -12.92 -14.44
N LYS A 32 -3.93 -12.61 -15.51
CA LYS A 32 -3.46 -11.26 -15.80
C LYS A 32 -4.60 -10.25 -15.89
N LYS A 33 -5.72 -10.60 -16.55
CA LYS A 33 -6.90 -9.73 -16.67
C LYS A 33 -7.57 -9.53 -15.32
N ILE A 34 -7.72 -10.58 -14.52
CA ILE A 34 -8.27 -10.49 -13.15
C ILE A 34 -7.41 -9.56 -12.30
N LYS A 35 -6.09 -9.81 -12.28
CA LYS A 35 -5.13 -8.98 -11.56
C LYS A 35 -5.26 -7.51 -11.99
N THR A 36 -5.13 -7.21 -13.28
CA THR A 36 -5.25 -5.84 -13.79
C THR A 36 -6.60 -5.20 -13.45
N SER A 37 -7.71 -5.93 -13.56
CA SER A 37 -9.03 -5.39 -13.22
C SER A 37 -9.14 -5.05 -11.73
N LEU A 38 -8.57 -5.88 -10.86
CA LEU A 38 -8.54 -5.64 -9.42
C LEU A 38 -7.69 -4.41 -9.09
N TYR A 39 -6.47 -4.32 -9.65
CA TYR A 39 -5.63 -3.12 -9.49
C TYR A 39 -6.35 -1.86 -9.98
N ASN A 40 -7.05 -1.91 -11.11
CA ASN A 40 -7.81 -0.77 -11.62
C ASN A 40 -8.98 -0.39 -10.71
N ALA A 41 -9.70 -1.37 -10.14
CA ALA A 41 -10.78 -1.11 -9.20
C ALA A 41 -10.25 -0.48 -7.92
N CYS A 42 -9.15 -0.99 -7.36
CA CYS A 42 -8.46 -0.38 -6.23
C CYS A 42 -7.97 1.03 -6.58
N ASN A 43 -7.36 1.24 -7.75
CA ASN A 43 -6.84 2.54 -8.17
C ASN A 43 -7.95 3.61 -8.27
N LYS A 44 -9.20 3.22 -8.57
CA LYS A 44 -10.35 4.13 -8.55
C LYS A 44 -10.76 4.60 -7.15
N SER A 45 -10.42 3.85 -6.10
CA SER A 45 -10.72 4.25 -4.71
C SER A 45 -9.67 5.18 -4.11
N TYR A 46 -8.46 5.24 -4.69
CA TYR A 46 -7.41 6.15 -4.22
C TYR A 46 -7.62 7.56 -4.78
N PRO A 47 -7.21 8.61 -4.03
CA PRO A 47 -7.16 9.95 -4.56
C PRO A 47 -6.17 10.04 -5.74
N PRO A 48 -6.39 10.98 -6.68
CA PRO A 48 -5.46 11.20 -7.79
C PRO A 48 -4.08 11.63 -7.27
N THR A 49 -3.03 11.24 -7.99
CA THR A 49 -1.66 11.65 -7.66
C THR A 49 -1.56 13.18 -7.66
N PRO A 50 -1.06 13.79 -6.57
CA PRO A 50 -0.92 15.24 -6.49
C PRO A 50 0.10 15.75 -7.52
N LYS A 51 -0.19 16.90 -8.15
CA LYS A 51 0.73 17.54 -9.11
C LYS A 51 1.61 18.60 -8.45
N SER A 52 1.13 19.19 -7.36
CA SER A 52 1.84 20.19 -6.56
C SER A 52 1.66 19.91 -5.07
N LEU A 53 2.50 20.52 -4.22
CA LEU A 53 2.40 20.38 -2.76
C LEU A 53 1.06 20.90 -2.22
N ASN A 54 0.40 21.82 -2.92
CA ASN A 54 -0.91 22.32 -2.52
C ASN A 54 -2.04 21.33 -2.82
N ASP A 55 -1.83 20.40 -3.77
CA ASP A 55 -2.80 19.37 -4.13
C ASP A 55 -2.67 18.13 -3.22
N ALA A 56 -1.54 17.98 -2.53
CA ALA A 56 -1.26 16.87 -1.62
C ALA A 56 -2.02 17.03 -0.30
N LYS A 57 -3.31 16.70 -0.32
CA LYS A 57 -4.19 16.71 0.86
C LYS A 57 -4.24 15.34 1.53
N ILE A 58 -3.86 15.28 2.80
CA ILE A 58 -3.88 14.06 3.61
C ILE A 58 -5.10 14.12 4.54
N GLU A 59 -6.18 13.45 4.14
CA GLU A 59 -7.50 13.56 4.77
C GLU A 59 -8.12 12.19 5.08
N GLY A 60 -9.09 12.16 6.02
CA GLY A 60 -9.86 10.96 6.34
C GLY A 60 -8.98 9.79 6.82
N ILE A 61 -9.20 8.62 6.21
CA ILE A 61 -8.50 7.37 6.56
C ILE A 61 -6.98 7.45 6.38
N TRP A 62 -6.48 8.36 5.54
CA TRP A 62 -5.04 8.51 5.28
C TRP A 62 -4.28 9.21 6.41
N ARG A 63 -5.00 9.76 7.39
CA ARG A 63 -4.43 10.34 8.62
C ARG A 63 -4.33 9.34 9.75
N GLN A 64 -4.78 8.10 9.55
CA GLN A 64 -4.95 7.09 10.58
C GLN A 64 -4.16 5.82 10.25
N THR A 65 -3.84 5.04 11.28
CA THR A 65 -3.36 3.67 11.13
C THR A 65 -4.51 2.77 10.67
N LEU A 66 -4.20 1.52 10.30
CA LEU A 66 -5.22 0.52 9.97
C LEU A 66 -6.18 0.22 11.13
N ASN A 67 -5.76 0.50 12.36
CA ASN A 67 -6.57 0.33 13.56
C ASN A 67 -7.36 1.60 13.94
N GLY A 68 -7.20 2.70 13.19
CA GLY A 68 -7.89 3.97 13.42
C GLY A 68 -7.12 4.97 14.29
N ASP A 69 -5.91 4.64 14.77
CA ASP A 69 -5.13 5.55 15.60
C ASP A 69 -4.57 6.72 14.78
N PRO A 70 -4.38 7.91 15.37
CA PRO A 70 -3.74 9.03 14.68
C PRO A 70 -2.34 8.66 14.17
N PHE A 71 -2.10 8.93 12.89
CA PHE A 71 -0.85 8.61 12.22
C PHE A 71 -0.15 9.83 11.59
N LEU A 72 -0.90 10.85 11.18
CA LEU A 72 -0.32 12.13 10.75
C LEU A 72 -0.05 13.00 11.99
N LEU A 73 1.22 13.12 12.38
CA LEU A 73 1.64 13.84 13.59
C LEU A 73 1.89 15.32 13.33
N ILE A 74 2.49 15.65 12.18
CA ILE A 74 2.78 17.02 11.78
C ILE A 74 2.23 17.26 10.37
N GLU A 75 1.32 18.21 10.25
CA GLU A 75 0.67 18.59 9.00
C GLU A 75 1.36 19.80 8.36
N GLN A 76 2.66 19.66 8.05
CA GLN A 76 3.40 20.64 7.28
C GLN A 76 3.42 20.24 5.81
N LYS A 77 3.01 21.16 4.91
CA LYS A 77 2.88 20.86 3.47
C LYS A 77 4.14 20.29 2.82
N GLN A 78 5.32 20.77 3.23
CA GLN A 78 6.61 20.39 2.62
C GLN A 78 7.19 19.12 3.24
N GLN A 79 6.85 18.84 4.51
CA GLN A 79 7.41 17.76 5.29
C GLN A 79 6.35 17.22 6.27
N PRO A 80 5.31 16.54 5.77
CA PRO A 80 4.37 15.88 6.64
C PRO A 80 5.09 14.75 7.39
N VAL A 81 4.88 14.68 8.71
CA VAL A 81 5.50 13.64 9.54
C VAL A 81 4.45 12.64 9.96
N PHE A 82 4.72 11.38 9.63
CA PHE A 82 3.87 10.26 9.97
C PHE A 82 4.51 9.42 11.07
N GLY A 83 3.69 8.93 11.99
CA GLY A 83 4.11 8.09 13.10
C GLY A 83 2.99 7.94 14.12
N THR A 84 3.21 7.11 15.11
CA THR A 84 2.32 6.98 16.26
C THR A 84 2.99 7.57 17.50
N LEU A 85 2.20 7.85 18.54
CA LEU A 85 2.78 8.25 19.82
C LEU A 85 3.71 7.15 20.37
N SER A 86 3.33 5.87 20.21
CA SER A 86 4.15 4.74 20.63
C SER A 86 5.49 4.68 19.90
N SER A 87 5.52 4.92 18.58
CA SER A 87 6.78 4.92 17.83
C SER A 87 7.67 6.10 18.24
N LEU A 88 7.09 7.26 18.55
CA LEU A 88 7.86 8.39 19.08
C LEU A 88 8.43 8.11 20.47
N GLN A 89 7.65 7.48 21.36
CA GLN A 89 8.12 7.08 22.68
C GLN A 89 9.28 6.10 22.57
N GLN A 90 9.17 5.10 21.69
CA GLN A 90 10.25 4.16 21.40
C GLN A 90 11.49 4.88 20.86
N LEU A 91 11.31 5.82 19.93
CA LEU A 91 12.40 6.64 19.40
C LEU A 91 13.14 7.40 20.51
N CYS A 92 12.40 8.00 21.45
CA CYS A 92 12.97 8.77 22.56
C CYS A 92 13.69 7.88 23.60
N SER A 93 13.30 6.62 23.74
CA SER A 93 13.88 5.69 24.71
C SER A 93 15.00 4.82 24.14
N SER A 94 15.33 4.97 22.86
CA SER A 94 16.26 4.08 22.17
C SER A 94 17.67 4.65 22.14
N ASP A 95 18.66 3.80 22.43
CA ASP A 95 20.08 4.17 22.42
C ASP A 95 20.62 4.34 20.99
N HIS A 96 19.96 3.70 20.01
CA HIS A 96 20.37 3.69 18.61
C HIS A 96 19.20 4.03 17.71
N LEU A 97 19.48 4.88 16.72
CA LEU A 97 18.53 5.26 15.69
C LEU A 97 19.09 4.90 14.32
N PHE A 98 18.28 4.24 13.51
CA PHE A 98 18.55 3.95 12.12
C PHE A 98 17.73 4.90 11.25
N MET A 99 18.38 5.49 10.26
CA MET A 99 17.77 6.49 9.40
C MET A 99 18.08 6.16 7.95
N ASP A 100 17.06 6.15 7.10
CA ASP A 100 17.21 5.93 5.66
C ASP A 100 16.36 6.91 4.85
N GLY A 101 16.87 7.29 3.70
CA GLY A 101 16.28 8.25 2.77
C GLY A 101 16.15 7.67 1.38
N THR A 102 14.92 7.42 0.92
CA THR A 102 14.67 6.92 -0.43
C THR A 102 14.10 8.02 -1.33
N PHE A 103 14.81 8.34 -2.41
CA PHE A 103 14.36 9.31 -3.42
C PHE A 103 13.49 8.65 -4.52
N SER A 104 13.86 7.45 -4.96
CA SER A 104 13.25 6.79 -6.12
C SER A 104 11.81 6.33 -5.90
N SER A 105 11.41 6.06 -4.66
CA SER A 105 10.06 5.64 -4.29
C SER A 105 9.18 6.79 -3.78
N CYS A 106 9.75 8.00 -3.66
CA CYS A 106 9.02 9.14 -3.15
C CYS A 106 8.02 9.65 -4.22
N PRO A 107 6.73 9.80 -3.87
CA PRO A 107 5.75 10.30 -4.82
C PRO A 107 5.98 11.80 -5.08
N SER A 108 6.06 12.20 -6.35
CA SER A 108 5.91 13.60 -6.74
C SER A 108 4.61 14.16 -6.13
N PRO A 109 4.61 15.38 -5.55
CA PRO A 109 5.63 16.44 -5.63
C PRO A 109 6.74 16.37 -4.55
N PHE A 110 6.77 15.34 -3.71
CA PHE A 110 7.80 15.22 -2.67
C PHE A 110 9.10 14.67 -3.25
N TYR A 111 10.24 15.06 -2.67
CA TYR A 111 11.56 14.70 -3.18
C TYR A 111 12.15 13.45 -2.53
N GLN A 112 11.83 13.20 -1.26
CA GLN A 112 12.44 12.13 -0.48
C GLN A 112 11.45 11.60 0.55
N LEU A 113 11.37 10.26 0.64
CA LEU A 113 10.76 9.59 1.78
C LEU A 113 11.88 9.33 2.80
N TYR A 114 11.74 9.93 3.98
CA TYR A 114 12.69 9.75 5.08
C TYR A 114 12.09 8.89 6.16
N THR A 115 12.81 7.86 6.58
CA THR A 115 12.37 6.91 7.60
C THR A 115 13.34 6.90 8.77
N ILE A 116 12.79 6.87 9.97
CA ILE A 116 13.54 6.76 11.22
C ILE A 116 13.00 5.52 11.95
N HIS A 117 13.91 4.66 12.37
CA HIS A 117 13.62 3.44 13.09
C HIS A 117 14.52 3.33 14.32
N SER A 118 14.04 2.61 15.32
CA SER A 118 14.69 2.43 16.62
C SER A 118 14.51 1.00 17.09
#